data_AF-A0A0M4HVL5-F1
#
_entry.id   AF-A0A0M4HVL5-F1
#
_cell.length_a   1.000
_cell.length_b   1.000
_cell.length_c   1.000
_cell.angle_alpha   90.00
_cell.angle_beta   90.00
_cell.angle_gamma   90.00
#
_symmetry.space_group_name_H-M   'P 1'
#
loop_
_entity.id
_entity.type
_entity.pdbx_description
1 polymer ?
#
loop_
_entity_poly.entity_id
_entity_poly.type
_entity_poly.pdbx_seq_one_letter_code
_entity_poly.pdbx_strand_id
1 'polypeptide(L)' 'MKDLNISAEIIIWNYKKEECRVCDIENYVSGRTENLYVVGAEACNKIGYITKEKFTEIMGNDRFATLYKALDFIKR' A
#
# COMPACT_ATOMS: atom_id res chain seq x y z
N MET A 1 2.17 1.33 19.91
CA MET A 1 1.42 0.74 18.80
C MET A 1 1.69 1.65 17.61
N LYS A 2 2.50 1.21 16.64
CA LYS A 2 2.67 1.99 15.40
C LYS A 2 1.34 1.87 14.64
N ASP A 3 0.73 3.00 14.33
CA ASP A 3 -0.57 3.04 13.64
C ASP A 3 -0.43 2.39 12.27
N LEU A 4 -0.92 1.15 12.14
CA LEU A 4 -1.02 0.44 10.88
C LEU A 4 -1.94 1.25 9.96
N ASN A 5 -1.48 1.60 8.77
CA ASN A 5 -2.30 2.39 7.84
C ASN A 5 -3.53 1.56 7.42
N ILE A 6 -4.70 1.95 7.94
CA ILE A 6 -5.99 1.27 7.70
C ILE A 6 -6.27 1.09 6.20
N SER A 7 -5.83 2.04 5.36
CA SER A 7 -6.03 1.96 3.91
C SER A 7 -5.25 0.81 3.28
N ALA A 8 -4.06 0.48 3.80
CA ALA A 8 -3.26 -0.65 3.34
C ALA A 8 -3.91 -1.99 3.76
N GLU A 9 -4.46 -2.04 4.97
CA GLU A 9 -5.21 -3.20 5.47
C GLU A 9 -6.52 -3.44 4.70
N ILE A 10 -7.14 -2.40 4.15
CA ILE A 10 -8.35 -2.57 3.34
C ILE A 10 -8.02 -3.19 1.97
N ILE A 11 -6.89 -2.84 1.37
CA ILE A 11 -6.50 -3.41 0.07
C ILE A 11 -6.37 -4.93 0.15
N ILE A 12 -5.86 -5.46 1.27
CA ILE A 12 -5.71 -6.91 1.44
C ILE A 12 -7.04 -7.66 1.55
N TRP A 13 -8.18 -6.99 1.78
CA TRP A 13 -9.49 -7.64 1.79
C TRP A 13 -9.91 -8.22 0.44
N ASN A 14 -9.24 -7.80 -0.65
CA ASN A 14 -9.46 -8.33 -1.99
C ASN A 14 -8.59 -9.57 -2.30
N TYR A 15 -7.77 -10.01 -1.36
CA TYR A 15 -6.79 -11.09 -1.55
C TYR A 15 -6.86 -12.10 -0.41
N LYS A 16 -6.27 -13.27 -0.61
CA LYS A 16 -6.09 -14.21 0.51
C LYS A 16 -4.98 -13.72 1.42
N LYS A 17 -5.17 -13.87 2.72
CA LYS A 17 -4.26 -13.32 3.74
C LYS A 17 -2.85 -13.92 3.63
N GLU A 18 -2.76 -15.20 3.29
CA GLU A 18 -1.51 -15.94 3.09
C GLU A 18 -0.72 -15.52 1.84
N GLU A 19 -1.37 -14.83 0.90
CA GLU A 19 -0.75 -14.32 -0.33
C GLU A 19 -0.29 -12.86 -0.18
N CYS A 20 -0.55 -12.23 0.96
CA CYS A 20 -0.31 -10.80 1.18
C CYS A 20 0.70 -10.52 2.29
N ARG A 21 1.47 -9.45 2.13
CA ARG A 21 2.30 -8.88 3.18
C ARG A 21 2.11 -7.37 3.23
N VAL A 22 1.62 -6.88 4.37
CA VAL A 22 1.57 -5.44 4.69
C VAL A 22 2.76 -5.11 5.58
N CYS A 23 3.50 -4.06 5.24
CA CYS A 23 4.58 -3.55 6.07
C CYS A 23 4.77 -2.05 5.86
N ASP A 24 5.39 -1.40 6.85
CA ASP A 24 5.93 -0.06 6.66
C ASP A 24 6.96 -0.04 5.54
N ILE A 25 7.06 1.10 4.86
CA ILE A 25 7.99 1.29 3.76
C ILE A 25 9.46 1.06 4.16
N GLU A 26 9.82 1.37 5.40
CA GLU A 26 11.17 1.14 5.97
C GLU A 26 11.53 -0.35 6.06
N ASN A 27 10.52 -1.23 6.08
CA ASN A 27 10.68 -2.68 6.19
C ASN A 27 10.44 -3.41 4.86
N TYR A 28 10.23 -2.66 3.77
CA TYR A 28 10.03 -3.23 2.45
C TYR A 28 11.33 -3.84 1.91
N VAL A 29 11.22 -5.05 1.36
CA VAL A 29 12.35 -5.77 0.74
C VAL A 29 11.98 -6.08 -0.70
N SER A 30 12.71 -5.46 -1.62
CA SER A 30 12.50 -5.55 -3.06
C SER A 30 12.67 -6.97 -3.61
N GLY A 31 11.96 -7.29 -4.70
CA GLY A 31 12.09 -8.56 -5.43
C GLY A 31 11.41 -9.76 -4.76
N ARG A 32 10.50 -9.52 -3.81
CA ARG A 32 9.78 -10.56 -3.05
C ARG A 32 8.27 -10.55 -3.26
N THR A 33 7.77 -9.74 -4.20
CA THR A 33 6.35 -9.67 -4.52
C THR A 33 6.14 -9.58 -6.02
N GLU A 34 5.04 -10.15 -6.50
CA GLU A 34 4.61 -10.01 -7.89
C GLU A 34 3.85 -8.70 -8.11
N ASN A 35 3.07 -8.29 -7.11
CA ASN A 35 2.26 -7.06 -7.13
C ASN A 35 2.67 -6.16 -5.98
N LEU A 36 3.02 -4.90 -6.29
CA LEU A 36 3.42 -3.91 -5.30
C LEU A 36 2.39 -2.76 -5.27
N TYR A 37 1.76 -2.59 -4.11
CA TYR A 37 0.84 -1.50 -3.83
C TYR A 37 1.45 -0.57 -2.79
N VAL A 38 1.51 0.72 -3.10
CA VAL A 38 2.11 1.73 -2.22
C VAL A 38 1.02 2.70 -1.79
N VAL A 39 0.80 2.81 -0.49
CA VAL A 39 -0.42 3.41 0.06
C VAL A 39 -0.07 4.65 0.88
N GLY A 40 -0.66 5.78 0.49
CA GLY A 40 -0.45 7.09 1.13
C GLY A 40 0.74 7.87 0.58
N ALA A 41 0.65 9.20 0.72
CA ALA A 41 1.59 10.14 0.08
C ALA A 41 3.04 9.95 0.53
N GLU A 42 3.28 9.75 1.83
CA GLU A 42 4.64 9.58 2.36
C GLU A 42 5.33 8.35 1.76
N ALA A 43 4.61 7.22 1.67
CA ALA A 43 5.14 5.99 1.10
C ALA A 43 5.40 6.15 -0.41
N CYS A 44 4.45 6.75 -1.15
CA CYS A 44 4.60 6.97 -2.59
C CYS A 44 5.79 7.88 -2.92
N ASN A 45 6.06 8.91 -2.12
CA ASN A 45 7.22 9.78 -2.33
C ASN A 45 8.57 9.10 -2.06
N LYS A 46 8.58 8.09 -1.17
CA LYS A 46 9.82 7.40 -0.74
C LYS A 46 10.13 6.15 -1.58
N ILE A 47 9.13 5.46 -2.14
CA ILE A 47 9.31 4.14 -2.75
C ILE A 47 10.28 4.14 -3.95
N GLY A 48 10.32 5.24 -4.72
CA GLY A 48 11.23 5.38 -5.85
C GLY A 48 12.71 5.38 -5.47
N TYR A 49 13.05 5.68 -4.20
CA TYR A 49 14.41 5.58 -3.67
C TYR A 49 14.75 4.17 -3.14
N ILE A 50 13.75 3.30 -2.99
CA ILE A 50 13.87 1.99 -2.32
C ILE A 50 13.87 0.85 -3.34
N THR A 51 13.02 0.92 -4.37
CA THR A 51 12.92 -0.12 -5.39
C THR A 51 12.75 0.45 -6.79
N LYS A 52 13.11 -0.37 -7.78
CA LYS A 52 12.83 -0.14 -9.21
C LYS A 52 11.67 -1.00 -9.72
N GLU A 53 11.03 -1.78 -8.86
CA GLU A 53 9.84 -2.56 -9.20
C GLU A 53 8.71 -1.65 -9.66
N LYS A 54 7.85 -2.16 -10.54
CA LYS A 54 6.62 -1.45 -10.88
C LYS A 54 5.68 -1.52 -9.70
N PHE A 55 5.06 -0.39 -9.36
CA PHE A 55 4.08 -0.32 -8.28
C PHE A 55 2.85 0.48 -8.71
N THR A 56 1.75 0.23 -8.01
CA THR A 56 0.54 1.03 -8.11
C THR A 56 0.44 1.94 -6.88
N GLU A 57 0.33 3.24 -7.12
CA GLU A 57 0.14 4.24 -6.08
C GLU A 57 -1.34 4.36 -5.70
N ILE A 58 -1.62 4.31 -4.40
CA ILE A 58 -2.95 4.50 -3.84
C ILE A 58 -2.85 5.60 -2.78
N MET A 59 -2.99 6.84 -3.22
CA MET A 59 -2.93 8.01 -2.34
C MET A 59 -3.97 9.07 -2.70
N GLY A 60 -4.57 9.69 -1.69
CA GLY A 60 -5.42 10.87 -1.79
C GLY A 60 -4.81 12.08 -1.08
N ASN A 61 -5.50 13.21 -1.14
CA ASN A 61 -5.02 14.47 -0.54
C ASN A 61 -4.95 14.42 1.00
N ASP A 62 -5.71 13.52 1.61
CA ASP A 62 -5.72 13.26 3.04
C ASP A 62 -5.96 11.76 3.32
N ARG A 63 -6.04 11.39 4.61
CA ARG A 63 -6.24 10.01 5.06
C ARG A 63 -7.59 9.43 4.61
N PHE A 64 -8.65 10.24 4.56
CA PHE A 64 -9.99 9.80 4.14
C PHE A 64 -10.07 9.67 2.63
N ALA A 65 -9.48 10.59 1.87
CA ALA A 65 -9.37 10.47 0.43
C ALA A 65 -8.55 9.24 0.01
N THR A 66 -7.48 8.92 0.75
CA THR A 66 -6.69 7.70 0.54
C THR A 66 -7.52 6.45 0.84
N LEU A 67 -8.31 6.47 1.93
CA LEU A 67 -9.24 5.41 2.29
C LEU A 67 -10.28 5.16 1.19
N TYR A 68 -10.92 6.21 0.67
CA TYR A 68 -11.90 6.08 -0.42
C TYR A 68 -11.28 5.53 -1.70
N LYS A 69 -10.05 5.92 -2.04
CA LYS A 69 -9.33 5.33 -3.18
C LYS A 69 -8.97 3.86 -2.95
N ALA A 70 -8.63 3.47 -1.72
CA ALA A 70 -8.38 2.07 -1.40
C ALA A 70 -9.66 1.22 -1.54
N LEU A 71 -10.80 1.75 -1.10
CA LEU A 71 -12.11 1.14 -1.29
C LEU A 71 -12.49 1.02 -2.78
N ASP A 72 -12.34 2.11 -3.55
CA ASP A 72 -12.57 2.12 -5.00
C ASP A 72 -11.67 1.12 -5.74
N PHE A 73 -10.40 1.02 -5.35
CA PHE A 73 -9.44 0.06 -5.90
C PHE A 73 -9.91 -1.41 -5.73
N ILE A 74 -10.49 -1.74 -4.57
CA ILE A 74 -11.07 -3.07 -4.31
C ILE A 74 -12.55 -3.17 -4.75
N LYS A 75 -13.07 -2.15 -5.43
CA LYS A 75 -14.46 -2.04 -5.89
C LYS A 75 -15.49 -2.20 -4.77
N ARG A 76 -15.26 -1.53 -3.63
CA ARG A 76 -16.16 -1.49 -2.48
C ARG A 76 -16.52 -0.07 -2.07
#